data_AF-A0A523AZI8-F1
#
_entry.id   AF-A0A523AZI8-F1
#
_cell.length_a   1.000
_cell.length_b   1.000
_cell.length_c   1.000
_cell.angle_alpha   90.00
_cell.angle_beta   90.00
_cell.angle_gamma   90.00
#
_symmetry.space_group_name_H-M   'P 1'
#
loop_
_entity.id
_entity.type
_entity.pdbx_description
1 polymer ?
#
loop_
_entity_poly.entity_id
_entity_poly.type
_entity_poly.pdbx_seq_one_letter_code
_entity_poly.pdbx_strand_id
1 'polypeptide(L)'
;MRMVWEVLRGWKEVVLHPEKVKERFSLGFMIIVSFYLGFLYNTFHFFLYPAYIVEEFHAGLFFWLHSLFGGTAAAGMFLYVSAIGYFGCLLLGRRVPYSKVEHLVFSCSFLWLLPLPISLVLMAVGVEDPSGKVKEMCLFGNWFYVTWAVLLSAPVASFLTFRIFRRVFGFDLFRSLLPAVLILPLGYILGKGSFMLVFRGWLHLEEKWRMVAGILYFSTAGLIFYQIREKRKWVENLLWRVLRRFLPQSSRNLEAGRREHRPR
;
A
#
# COMPACT_ATOMS: atom_id res chain seq x y z
N MET A 1 -6.13 23.52 10.44
CA MET A 1 -7.48 22.95 10.24
C MET A 1 -7.87 22.70 8.79
N ARG A 2 -7.66 23.64 7.84
CA ARG A 2 -8.03 23.45 6.41
C ARG A 2 -7.47 22.16 5.76
N MET A 3 -6.20 21.84 5.99
CA MET A 3 -5.56 20.65 5.41
C MET A 3 -6.16 19.32 5.89
N VAL A 4 -6.57 19.24 7.17
CA VAL A 4 -7.23 18.05 7.73
C VAL A 4 -8.56 17.81 7.01
N TRP A 5 -9.36 18.86 6.81
CA TRP A 5 -10.60 18.79 6.05
C TRP A 5 -10.39 18.34 4.60
N GLU A 6 -9.30 18.78 3.97
CA GLU A 6 -8.96 18.35 2.62
C GLU A 6 -8.56 16.87 2.55
N VAL A 7 -7.82 16.36 3.55
CA VAL A 7 -7.50 14.92 3.68
C VAL A 7 -8.77 14.10 3.88
N LEU A 8 -9.63 14.48 4.84
CA LEU A 8 -10.91 13.81 5.08
C LEU A 8 -11.82 13.83 3.85
N ARG A 9 -11.82 14.95 3.11
CA ARG A 9 -12.54 15.05 1.85
C ARG A 9 -11.97 14.09 0.80
N GLY A 10 -10.64 13.93 0.74
CA GLY A 10 -9.98 12.93 -0.11
C GLY A 10 -10.42 11.50 0.22
N TRP A 11 -10.48 11.16 1.51
CA TRP A 11 -10.98 9.86 1.98
C TRP A 11 -12.44 9.63 1.59
N LYS A 12 -13.30 10.63 1.79
CA LYS A 12 -14.70 10.58 1.35
C LYS A 12 -14.80 10.43 -0.18
N GLU A 13 -14.02 11.19 -0.93
CA GLU A 13 -13.99 11.15 -2.39
C GLU A 13 -13.57 9.78 -2.90
N VAL A 14 -12.50 9.17 -2.37
CA VAL A 14 -12.05 7.86 -2.87
C VAL A 14 -13.06 6.74 -2.60
N VAL A 15 -13.82 6.83 -1.49
CA VAL A 15 -14.86 5.86 -1.15
C VAL A 15 -16.10 6.03 -2.03
N LEU A 16 -16.59 7.27 -2.19
CA LEU A 16 -17.86 7.54 -2.86
C LEU A 16 -17.71 7.71 -4.38
N HIS A 17 -16.66 8.41 -4.82
CA HIS A 17 -16.43 8.88 -6.18
C HIS A 17 -14.94 8.96 -6.52
N PRO A 18 -14.22 7.82 -6.64
CA PRO A 18 -12.77 7.82 -6.84
C PRO A 18 -12.32 8.60 -8.08
N GLU A 19 -13.18 8.72 -9.10
CA GLU A 19 -12.94 9.55 -10.28
C GLU A 19 -12.77 11.05 -9.94
N LYS A 20 -13.42 11.53 -8.88
CA LYS A 20 -13.42 12.94 -8.43
C LYS A 20 -12.22 13.31 -7.55
N VAL A 21 -11.39 12.35 -7.14
CA VAL A 21 -10.19 12.63 -6.33
C VAL A 21 -9.28 13.61 -7.05
N LYS A 22 -9.03 14.79 -6.47
CA LYS A 22 -8.22 15.84 -7.12
C LYS A 22 -6.77 15.80 -6.65
N GLU A 23 -5.90 16.33 -7.50
CA GLU A 23 -4.47 16.49 -7.23
C GLU A 23 -4.23 17.78 -6.44
N ARG A 24 -4.32 17.70 -5.10
CA ARG A 24 -4.31 18.87 -4.19
C ARG A 24 -3.08 18.94 -3.28
N PHE A 25 -2.36 17.84 -3.13
CA PHE A 25 -1.31 17.70 -2.14
C PHE A 25 0.06 17.64 -2.81
N SER A 26 1.04 18.28 -2.18
CA SER A 26 2.43 18.09 -2.57
C SER A 26 2.88 16.68 -2.19
N LEU A 27 3.87 16.15 -2.91
CA LEU A 27 4.44 14.84 -2.60
C LEU A 27 4.97 14.78 -1.15
N GLY A 28 5.72 15.81 -0.73
CA GLY A 28 6.26 15.88 0.63
C GLY A 28 5.17 15.82 1.70
N PHE A 29 4.05 16.51 1.49
CA PHE A 29 2.90 16.44 2.39
C PHE A 29 2.32 15.02 2.47
N MET A 30 2.11 14.37 1.31
CA MET A 30 1.58 13.00 1.27
C MET A 30 2.49 12.02 2.01
N ILE A 31 3.81 12.11 1.80
CA ILE A 31 4.81 11.27 2.50
C ILE A 31 4.76 11.48 4.01
N ILE A 32 4.76 12.72 4.49
CA ILE A 32 4.76 13.05 5.91
C ILE A 32 3.47 12.56 6.58
N VAL A 33 2.32 12.81 5.97
CA VAL A 33 1.04 12.35 6.50
C VAL A 33 0.98 10.83 6.49
N SER A 34 1.43 10.18 5.41
CA SER A 34 1.51 8.72 5.36
C SER A 34 2.40 8.14 6.47
N PHE A 35 3.56 8.74 6.70
CA PHE A 35 4.45 8.37 7.81
C PHE A 35 3.71 8.49 9.14
N TYR A 36 3.04 9.62 9.39
CA TYR A 36 2.36 9.85 10.65
C TYR A 36 1.21 8.86 10.89
N LEU A 37 0.43 8.54 9.85
CA LEU A 37 -0.64 7.54 9.93
C LEU A 37 -0.11 6.16 10.28
N GLY A 38 0.98 5.72 9.64
CA GLY A 38 1.62 4.44 9.95
C GLY A 38 2.24 4.41 11.34
N PHE A 39 2.84 5.51 11.77
CA PHE A 39 3.40 5.66 13.11
C PHE A 39 2.33 5.51 14.18
N LEU A 40 1.21 6.23 14.01
CA LEU A 40 0.07 6.15 14.92
C LEU A 40 -0.53 4.75 14.93
N TYR A 41 -0.75 4.15 13.75
CA TYR A 41 -1.28 2.79 13.65
C TYR A 41 -0.47 1.80 14.47
N ASN A 42 0.86 1.79 14.31
CA ASN A 42 1.72 0.90 15.07
C ASN A 42 1.82 1.28 16.56
N THR A 43 1.73 2.56 16.91
CA THR A 43 1.62 3.01 18.30
C THR A 43 0.40 2.38 18.97
N PHE A 44 -0.74 2.35 18.28
CA PHE A 44 -1.98 1.79 18.81
C PHE A 44 -1.95 0.27 19.00
N HIS A 45 -1.01 -0.46 18.37
CA HIS A 45 -0.88 -1.91 18.57
C HIS A 45 -0.65 -2.26 20.05
N PHE A 46 0.12 -1.44 20.79
CA PHE A 46 0.42 -1.68 22.21
C PHE A 46 -0.83 -1.63 23.11
N PHE A 47 -1.92 -1.02 22.65
CA PHE A 47 -3.17 -0.95 23.39
C PHE A 47 -4.20 -2.00 22.94
N LEU A 48 -4.10 -2.46 21.69
CA LEU A 48 -5.15 -3.23 21.03
C LEU A 48 -4.78 -4.68 20.75
N TYR A 49 -3.49 -5.01 20.58
CA TYR A 49 -3.06 -6.31 20.04
C TYR A 49 -2.32 -7.16 21.09
N PRO A 50 -2.63 -8.47 21.17
CA PRO A 50 -2.07 -9.37 22.18
C PRO A 50 -0.54 -9.40 22.20
N ALA A 51 0.07 -9.45 21.01
CA ALA A 51 1.52 -9.66 20.85
C ALA A 51 2.39 -8.51 21.40
N TYR A 52 1.80 -7.38 21.80
CA TYR A 52 2.52 -6.18 22.23
C TYR A 52 2.18 -5.78 23.67
N ILE A 53 1.46 -6.63 24.42
CA ILE A 53 1.19 -6.38 25.84
C ILE A 53 2.42 -6.73 26.67
N VAL A 54 2.70 -5.83 27.60
CA VAL A 54 3.56 -6.03 28.76
C VAL A 54 2.75 -5.65 30.01
N GLU A 55 3.01 -6.29 31.16
CA GLU A 55 2.29 -6.03 32.42
C GLU A 55 2.34 -4.56 32.85
N GLU A 56 3.42 -3.85 32.48
CA GLU A 56 3.54 -2.40 32.58
C GLU A 56 3.95 -1.81 31.23
N PHE A 57 3.11 -0.93 30.67
CA PHE A 57 3.46 -0.21 29.45
C PHE A 57 4.52 0.85 29.74
N HIS A 58 5.69 0.69 29.11
CA HIS A 58 6.76 1.68 29.11
C HIS A 58 7.02 2.14 27.68
N ALA A 59 7.08 3.46 27.45
CA ALA A 59 7.50 4.06 26.18
C ALA A 59 9.03 3.95 25.97
N GLY A 60 9.55 2.74 26.13
CA GLY A 60 10.95 2.41 25.97
C GLY A 60 11.36 2.25 24.51
N LEU A 61 12.60 1.81 24.29
CA LEU A 61 13.18 1.75 22.95
C LEU A 61 12.39 0.89 21.96
N PHE A 62 11.82 -0.24 22.41
CA PHE A 62 11.02 -1.11 21.53
C PHE A 62 9.75 -0.41 21.02
N PHE A 63 9.05 0.32 21.90
CA PHE A 63 7.87 1.10 21.54
C PHE A 63 8.16 2.11 20.42
N TRP A 64 9.23 2.89 20.57
CA TRP A 64 9.64 3.88 19.58
C TRP A 64 10.07 3.23 18.27
N LEU A 65 10.85 2.15 18.32
CA LEU A 65 11.27 1.43 17.12
C LEU A 65 10.10 0.82 16.36
N HIS A 66 9.13 0.22 17.04
CA HIS A 66 7.93 -0.35 16.41
C HIS A 66 7.05 0.73 15.76
N SER A 67 6.93 1.89 16.41
CA SER A 67 6.16 3.03 15.89
C SER A 67 6.87 3.67 14.69
N LEU A 68 8.19 3.88 14.76
CA LEU A 68 9.01 4.35 13.63
C LEU A 68 8.99 3.37 12.45
N PHE A 69 9.02 2.07 12.74
CA PHE A 69 8.84 1.03 11.73
C PHE A 69 7.49 1.21 11.01
N GLY A 70 6.39 1.41 11.74
CA GLY A 70 5.08 1.66 11.13
C GLY A 70 5.06 2.89 10.23
N GLY A 71 5.66 3.99 10.67
CA GLY A 71 5.71 5.22 9.89
C GLY A 71 6.56 5.08 8.63
N THR A 72 7.77 4.52 8.74
CA THR A 72 8.63 4.28 7.58
C THR A 72 8.01 3.30 6.59
N ALA A 73 7.36 2.24 7.09
CA ALA A 73 6.62 1.29 6.26
C ALA A 73 5.50 1.97 5.47
N ALA A 74 4.67 2.79 6.12
CA ALA A 74 3.58 3.50 5.47
C ALA A 74 4.07 4.48 4.39
N ALA A 75 5.11 5.27 4.69
CA ALA A 75 5.72 6.19 3.72
C ALA A 75 6.36 5.45 2.53
N GLY A 76 7.14 4.39 2.81
CA GLY A 76 7.75 3.56 1.77
C GLY A 76 6.71 2.86 0.89
N MET A 77 5.66 2.32 1.51
CA MET A 77 4.54 1.67 0.81
C MET A 77 3.75 2.65 -0.05
N PHE A 78 3.57 3.90 0.39
CA PHE A 78 2.94 4.94 -0.45
C PHE A 78 3.70 5.13 -1.77
N LEU A 79 5.03 5.27 -1.72
CA LEU A 79 5.87 5.45 -2.91
C LEU A 79 5.89 4.18 -3.78
N TYR A 80 6.04 3.02 -3.15
CA TYR A 80 6.02 1.70 -3.78
C TYR A 80 4.72 1.43 -4.54
N VAL A 81 3.58 1.56 -3.87
CA VAL A 81 2.25 1.29 -4.45
C VAL A 81 1.92 2.30 -5.54
N SER A 82 2.34 3.57 -5.39
CA SER A 82 2.16 4.59 -6.45
C SER A 82 2.94 4.23 -7.71
N ALA A 83 4.19 3.78 -7.57
CA ALA A 83 5.00 3.35 -8.69
C ALA A 83 4.42 2.11 -9.37
N ILE A 84 4.06 1.07 -8.61
CA ILE A 84 3.44 -0.14 -9.16
C ILE A 84 2.11 0.17 -9.83
N GLY A 85 1.28 0.99 -9.21
CA GLY A 85 0.00 1.40 -9.79
C GLY A 85 0.19 2.10 -11.14
N TYR A 86 1.14 3.03 -11.22
CA TYR A 86 1.45 3.74 -12.46
C TYR A 86 1.99 2.82 -13.56
N PHE A 87 3.09 2.11 -13.28
CA PHE A 87 3.72 1.25 -14.29
C PHE A 87 2.85 0.04 -14.63
N GLY A 88 2.10 -0.50 -13.66
CA GLY A 88 1.10 -1.54 -13.90
C GLY A 88 0.01 -1.08 -14.86
N CYS A 89 -0.54 0.12 -14.68
CA CYS A 89 -1.50 0.69 -15.63
C CYS A 89 -0.88 0.85 -17.02
N LEU A 90 0.37 1.33 -17.10
CA LEU A 90 1.08 1.51 -18.36
C LEU A 90 1.29 0.19 -19.10
N LEU A 91 1.70 -0.87 -18.38
CA LEU A 91 1.87 -2.22 -18.91
C LEU A 91 0.57 -2.82 -19.43
N LEU A 92 -0.56 -2.46 -18.80
CA LEU A 92 -1.90 -2.86 -19.23
C LEU A 92 -2.47 -1.96 -20.35
N GLY A 93 -1.65 -1.07 -20.92
CA GLY A 93 -2.03 -0.21 -22.05
C GLY A 93 -2.82 1.04 -21.65
N ARG A 94 -2.91 1.38 -20.37
CA ARG A 94 -3.59 2.58 -19.88
C ARG A 94 -2.57 3.65 -19.46
N ARG A 95 -2.70 4.84 -20.04
CA ARG A 95 -1.93 6.02 -19.62
C ARG A 95 -2.74 6.80 -18.60
N VAL A 96 -2.25 6.85 -17.37
CA VAL A 96 -2.83 7.62 -16.27
C VAL A 96 -1.75 8.54 -15.73
N PRO A 97 -2.04 9.82 -15.41
CA PRO A 97 -1.04 10.69 -14.81
C PRO A 97 -0.48 10.09 -13.51
N TYR A 98 0.85 10.10 -13.34
CA TYR A 98 1.51 9.56 -12.14
C TYR A 98 0.97 10.23 -10.86
N SER A 99 0.83 11.54 -10.89
CA SER A 99 0.29 12.35 -9.79
C SER A 99 -1.15 11.97 -9.42
N LYS A 100 -1.98 11.58 -10.39
CA LYS A 100 -3.33 11.05 -10.14
C LYS A 100 -3.26 9.73 -9.36
N VAL A 101 -2.34 8.83 -9.71
CA VAL A 101 -2.14 7.58 -8.97
C VAL A 101 -1.68 7.86 -7.54
N GLU A 102 -0.71 8.75 -7.35
CA GLU A 102 -0.24 9.16 -6.00
C GLU A 102 -1.40 9.65 -5.14
N HIS A 103 -2.26 10.52 -5.67
CA HIS A 103 -3.38 11.07 -4.92
C HIS A 103 -4.45 10.02 -4.60
N LEU A 104 -4.65 9.02 -5.46
CA LEU A 104 -5.55 7.90 -5.18
C LEU A 104 -4.99 7.02 -4.07
N VAL A 105 -3.71 6.65 -4.15
CA VAL A 105 -3.03 5.85 -3.12
C VAL A 105 -3.02 6.60 -1.79
N PHE A 106 -2.69 7.88 -1.79
CA PHE A 106 -2.75 8.72 -0.61
C PHE A 106 -4.17 8.85 -0.05
N SER A 107 -5.18 9.01 -0.89
CA SER A 107 -6.58 9.07 -0.44
C SER A 107 -7.05 7.72 0.14
N CYS A 108 -6.45 6.60 -0.26
CA CYS A 108 -6.68 5.28 0.33
C CYS A 108 -5.93 5.04 1.66
N SER A 109 -5.06 5.96 2.11
CA SER A 109 -4.26 5.77 3.34
C SER A 109 -5.10 5.59 4.61
N PHE A 110 -6.36 6.04 4.63
CA PHE A 110 -7.29 5.75 5.74
C PHE A 110 -7.49 4.25 5.98
N LEU A 111 -7.30 3.42 4.94
CA LEU A 111 -7.37 1.97 5.06
C LEU A 111 -6.31 1.41 6.01
N TRP A 112 -5.20 2.12 6.23
CA TRP A 112 -4.22 1.75 7.24
C TRP A 112 -4.73 1.93 8.66
N LEU A 113 -5.60 2.92 8.87
CA LEU A 113 -6.22 3.15 10.18
C LEU A 113 -7.48 2.33 10.40
N LEU A 114 -8.14 1.87 9.32
CA LEU A 114 -9.42 1.14 9.38
C LEU A 114 -9.43 -0.07 10.33
N PRO A 115 -8.34 -0.84 10.51
CA PRO A 115 -8.33 -1.91 11.51
C PRO A 115 -8.51 -1.40 12.94
N LEU A 116 -8.11 -0.17 13.29
CA LEU A 116 -8.22 0.35 14.66
C LEU A 116 -9.69 0.50 15.15
N PRO A 117 -10.60 1.21 14.44
CA PRO A 117 -11.99 1.26 14.86
C PRO A 117 -12.67 -0.12 14.79
N ILE A 118 -12.29 -0.98 13.84
CA ILE A 118 -12.81 -2.36 13.79
C ILE A 118 -12.36 -3.13 15.03
N SER A 119 -11.10 -2.98 15.45
CA SER A 119 -10.56 -3.57 16.67
C SER A 119 -11.36 -3.17 17.91
N LEU A 120 -11.67 -1.89 18.07
CA LEU A 120 -12.49 -1.41 19.20
C LEU A 120 -13.90 -2.01 19.19
N VAL A 121 -14.53 -2.12 18.01
CA VAL A 121 -15.85 -2.76 17.87
C VAL A 121 -15.79 -4.24 18.22
N LEU A 122 -14.78 -4.97 17.73
CA LEU A 122 -14.59 -6.40 18.01
C LEU A 122 -14.40 -6.66 19.51
N MET A 123 -13.60 -5.84 20.19
CA MET A 123 -13.43 -5.90 21.64
C MET A 123 -14.75 -5.64 22.37
N ALA A 124 -15.49 -4.59 21.98
CA ALA A 124 -16.78 -4.25 22.59
C ALA A 124 -17.83 -5.36 22.48
N VAL A 125 -17.74 -6.25 21.48
CA VAL A 125 -18.63 -7.41 21.30
C VAL A 125 -18.01 -8.73 21.80
N GLY A 126 -16.89 -8.69 22.52
CA GLY A 126 -16.26 -9.85 23.15
C GLY A 126 -15.46 -10.75 22.20
N VAL A 127 -15.07 -10.27 21.02
CA VAL A 127 -14.17 -11.00 20.11
C VAL A 127 -12.73 -10.77 20.53
N GLU A 128 -12.41 -11.34 21.68
CA GLU A 128 -11.12 -11.19 22.34
C GLU A 128 -10.39 -12.53 22.47
N ASP A 129 -9.07 -12.45 22.47
CA ASP A 129 -8.15 -13.49 22.93
C ASP A 129 -8.19 -13.55 24.48
N PRO A 130 -7.79 -14.66 25.14
CA PRO A 130 -7.68 -14.74 26.61
C PRO A 130 -6.95 -13.57 27.29
N SER A 131 -6.09 -12.86 26.56
CA SER A 131 -5.43 -11.62 26.97
C SER A 131 -6.32 -10.36 27.01
N GLY A 132 -7.61 -10.46 26.67
CA GLY A 132 -8.55 -9.32 26.66
C GLY A 132 -8.34 -8.36 25.49
N LYS A 133 -7.86 -8.87 24.35
CA LYS A 133 -7.50 -8.09 23.15
C LYS A 133 -8.05 -8.69 21.89
N VAL A 134 -8.06 -7.93 20.80
CA VAL A 134 -8.59 -8.39 19.51
C VAL A 134 -7.98 -9.72 19.11
N LYS A 135 -8.85 -10.70 18.87
CA LYS A 135 -8.45 -12.04 18.47
C LYS A 135 -7.56 -12.03 17.22
N GLU A 136 -6.56 -12.89 17.21
CA GLU A 136 -5.69 -13.14 16.05
C GLU A 136 -6.02 -14.48 15.40
N MET A 137 -5.76 -14.57 14.09
CA MET A 137 -5.85 -15.81 13.32
C MET A 137 -4.47 -16.14 12.74
N CYS A 138 -4.03 -17.37 12.94
CA CYS A 138 -2.85 -17.90 12.29
C CYS A 138 -3.21 -18.38 10.88
N LEU A 139 -2.69 -17.72 9.85
CA LEU A 139 -2.96 -18.08 8.45
C LEU A 139 -2.00 -19.14 7.91
N PHE A 140 -0.79 -19.24 8.46
CA PHE A 140 0.20 -20.23 8.05
C PHE A 140 0.92 -20.76 9.30
N GLY A 141 0.81 -22.08 9.53
CA GLY A 141 1.61 -22.97 10.40
C GLY A 141 2.21 -22.45 11.71
N ASN A 142 1.57 -21.53 12.44
CA ASN A 142 2.07 -20.81 13.62
C ASN A 142 3.18 -19.75 13.37
N TRP A 143 3.40 -19.33 12.13
CA TRP A 143 4.44 -18.36 11.75
C TRP A 143 3.84 -17.02 11.32
N PHE A 144 2.55 -17.00 10.95
CA PHE A 144 1.91 -15.81 10.39
C PHE A 144 0.56 -15.49 11.02
N TYR A 145 0.58 -14.56 11.96
CA TYR A 145 -0.62 -14.07 12.65
C TYR A 145 -1.13 -12.78 12.02
N VAL A 146 -2.46 -12.73 11.87
CA VAL A 146 -3.20 -11.56 11.40
C VAL A 146 -4.39 -11.33 12.30
N THR A 147 -4.58 -10.10 12.76
CA THR A 147 -5.73 -9.72 13.58
C THR A 147 -7.03 -9.82 12.77
N TRP A 148 -8.12 -10.25 13.41
CA TRP A 148 -9.44 -10.29 12.76
C TRP A 148 -9.84 -8.92 12.20
N ALA A 149 -9.46 -7.84 12.89
CA ALA A 149 -9.72 -6.48 12.42
C ALA A 149 -9.10 -6.20 11.04
N VAL A 150 -7.87 -6.68 10.78
CA VAL A 150 -7.26 -6.46 9.47
C VAL A 150 -7.89 -7.37 8.41
N LEU A 151 -8.25 -8.61 8.76
CA LEU A 151 -9.00 -9.49 7.84
C LEU A 151 -10.34 -8.88 7.43
N LEU A 152 -11.06 -8.25 8.36
CA LEU A 152 -12.34 -7.58 8.09
C LEU A 152 -12.17 -6.26 7.34
N SER A 153 -11.00 -5.62 7.42
CA SER A 153 -10.70 -4.43 6.60
C SER A 153 -10.42 -4.77 5.14
N ALA A 154 -10.03 -6.02 4.84
CA ALA A 154 -9.60 -6.42 3.51
C ALA A 154 -10.68 -6.37 2.42
N PRO A 155 -11.94 -6.80 2.65
CA PRO A 155 -13.01 -6.63 1.68
C PRO A 155 -13.19 -5.18 1.24
N VAL A 156 -13.00 -4.22 2.15
CA VAL A 156 -13.09 -2.79 1.84
C VAL A 156 -11.95 -2.37 0.91
N ALA A 157 -10.72 -2.81 1.22
CA ALA A 157 -9.56 -2.54 0.36
C ALA A 157 -9.70 -3.16 -1.04
N SER A 158 -10.16 -4.40 -1.14
CA SER A 158 -10.46 -5.09 -2.41
C SER A 158 -11.54 -4.37 -3.21
N PHE A 159 -12.65 -3.98 -2.55
CA PHE A 159 -13.73 -3.25 -3.20
C PHE A 159 -13.28 -1.89 -3.74
N LEU A 160 -12.49 -1.13 -2.96
CA LEU A 160 -11.98 0.16 -3.43
C LEU A 160 -10.98 0.00 -4.56
N THR A 161 -10.12 -1.01 -4.50
CA THR A 161 -9.20 -1.35 -5.60
C THR A 161 -9.98 -1.64 -6.87
N PHE A 162 -11.00 -2.50 -6.80
CA PHE A 162 -11.87 -2.79 -7.93
C PHE A 162 -12.50 -1.52 -8.50
N ARG A 163 -13.05 -0.65 -7.64
CA ARG A 163 -13.70 0.60 -8.07
C ARG A 163 -12.72 1.58 -8.71
N ILE A 164 -11.51 1.71 -8.18
CA ILE A 164 -10.47 2.58 -8.74
C ILE A 164 -10.08 2.09 -10.14
N PHE A 165 -9.80 0.79 -10.29
CA PHE A 165 -9.44 0.22 -11.59
C PHE A 165 -10.59 0.33 -12.61
N ARG A 166 -11.83 0.10 -12.18
CA ARG A 166 -13.00 0.16 -13.06
C ARG A 166 -13.38 1.58 -13.46
N ARG A 167 -13.47 2.50 -12.49
CA ARG A 167 -14.03 3.85 -12.69
C ARG A 167 -13.00 4.91 -13.01
N VAL A 168 -11.76 4.76 -12.53
CA VAL A 168 -10.71 5.76 -12.74
C VAL A 168 -9.80 5.37 -13.89
N PHE A 169 -9.34 4.11 -13.91
CA PHE A 169 -8.42 3.64 -14.95
C PHE A 169 -9.13 3.05 -16.17
N GLY A 170 -10.46 2.90 -16.10
CA GLY A 170 -11.30 2.48 -17.22
C GLY A 170 -11.05 1.03 -17.67
N PHE A 171 -10.60 0.15 -16.77
CA PHE A 171 -10.45 -1.27 -17.08
C PHE A 171 -11.80 -1.98 -17.18
N ASP A 172 -11.86 -3.08 -17.92
CA ASP A 172 -13.02 -3.98 -17.94
C ASP A 172 -13.22 -4.69 -16.58
N LEU A 173 -14.29 -5.47 -16.47
CA LEU A 173 -14.63 -6.20 -15.24
C LEU A 173 -13.47 -7.10 -14.78
N PHE A 174 -12.93 -7.93 -15.67
CA PHE A 174 -11.91 -8.93 -15.32
C PHE A 174 -10.57 -8.29 -14.96
N ARG A 175 -10.13 -7.30 -15.73
CA ARG A 175 -8.91 -6.54 -15.48
C ARG A 175 -9.01 -5.67 -14.22
N SER A 176 -10.21 -5.37 -13.74
CA SER A 176 -10.44 -4.70 -12.45
C SER A 176 -10.54 -5.70 -11.28
N LEU A 177 -11.10 -6.88 -11.52
CA LEU A 177 -11.29 -7.90 -10.49
C LEU A 177 -9.96 -8.55 -10.08
N LEU A 178 -9.08 -8.82 -11.05
CA LEU A 178 -7.78 -9.44 -10.79
C LEU A 178 -6.95 -8.67 -9.74
N PRO A 179 -6.64 -7.37 -9.89
CA PRO A 179 -5.90 -6.63 -8.87
C PRO A 179 -6.67 -6.52 -7.54
N ALA A 180 -8.00 -6.48 -7.57
CA ALA A 180 -8.82 -6.41 -6.36
C ALA A 180 -8.75 -7.70 -5.51
N VAL A 181 -8.70 -8.86 -6.16
CA VAL A 181 -8.52 -10.16 -5.49
C VAL A 181 -7.06 -10.34 -5.06
N LEU A 182 -6.12 -9.92 -5.90
CA LEU A 182 -4.69 -10.10 -5.64
C LEU A 182 -4.12 -9.10 -4.62
N ILE A 183 -4.78 -7.98 -4.33
CA ILE A 183 -4.19 -6.96 -3.45
C ILE A 183 -3.87 -7.49 -2.05
N LEU A 184 -4.72 -8.36 -1.52
CA LEU A 184 -4.47 -8.98 -0.21
C LEU A 184 -3.31 -9.97 -0.25
N PRO A 185 -3.30 -11.04 -1.09
CA PRO A 185 -2.19 -11.97 -1.12
C PRO A 185 -0.88 -11.28 -1.53
N LEU A 186 -0.89 -10.31 -2.45
CA LEU A 186 0.31 -9.57 -2.80
C LEU A 186 0.77 -8.67 -1.63
N GLY A 187 -0.13 -7.94 -0.98
CA GLY A 187 0.22 -7.08 0.17
C GLY A 187 0.76 -7.87 1.36
N TYR A 188 0.14 -9.02 1.65
CA TYR A 188 0.48 -9.86 2.80
C TYR A 188 1.67 -10.78 2.55
N ILE A 189 1.73 -11.46 1.40
CA ILE A 189 2.80 -12.42 1.09
C ILE A 189 4.03 -11.66 0.57
N LEU A 190 3.88 -10.80 -0.43
CA LEU A 190 5.04 -10.07 -0.98
C LEU A 190 5.48 -8.91 -0.10
N GLY A 191 4.55 -8.24 0.60
CA GLY A 191 4.90 -7.18 1.54
C GLY A 191 5.42 -7.75 2.86
N LYS A 192 4.49 -8.13 3.76
CA LYS A 192 4.83 -8.61 5.11
C LYS A 192 5.62 -9.93 5.06
N GLY A 193 5.27 -10.85 4.16
CA GLY A 193 5.92 -12.16 4.05
C GLY A 193 7.37 -12.09 3.59
N SER A 194 7.72 -11.27 2.58
CA SER A 194 9.12 -11.14 2.13
C SER A 194 10.02 -10.56 3.23
N PHE A 195 9.52 -9.57 3.97
CA PHE A 195 10.20 -9.02 5.13
C PHE A 195 10.38 -10.07 6.25
N MET A 196 9.28 -10.72 6.67
CA MET A 196 9.32 -11.69 7.76
C MET A 196 10.18 -12.91 7.42
N LEU A 197 10.13 -13.41 6.18
CA LEU A 197 10.92 -14.57 5.75
C LEU A 197 12.43 -14.28 5.79
N VAL A 198 12.86 -13.11 5.31
CA VAL A 198 14.28 -12.73 5.31
C VAL A 198 14.78 -12.47 6.74
N PHE A 199 14.06 -11.65 7.52
CA PHE A 199 14.59 -11.15 8.79
C PHE A 199 14.29 -12.05 9.99
N ARG A 200 13.14 -12.74 10.01
CA ARG A 200 12.81 -13.74 11.04
C ARG A 200 13.22 -15.14 10.64
N GLY A 201 13.07 -15.51 9.37
CA GLY A 201 13.38 -16.86 8.88
C GLY A 201 14.87 -17.09 8.63
N TRP A 202 15.51 -16.26 7.80
CA TRP A 202 16.92 -16.50 7.42
C TRP A 202 17.91 -15.90 8.41
N LEU A 203 17.71 -14.63 8.79
CA LEU A 203 18.66 -13.91 9.63
C LEU A 203 18.44 -14.11 11.15
N HIS A 204 17.35 -14.77 11.55
CA HIS A 204 17.02 -15.08 12.95
C HIS A 204 17.13 -13.86 13.89
N LEU A 205 16.83 -12.66 13.39
CA LEU A 205 17.03 -11.44 14.17
C LEU A 205 16.05 -11.39 15.35
N GLU A 206 16.57 -10.97 16.51
CA GLU A 206 15.74 -10.60 17.65
C GLU A 206 14.77 -9.48 17.27
N GLU A 207 13.68 -9.39 18.02
CA GLU A 207 12.54 -8.53 17.69
C GLU A 207 12.91 -7.05 17.49
N LYS A 208 13.76 -6.52 18.36
CA LYS A 208 14.26 -5.14 18.27
C LYS A 208 15.04 -4.90 16.97
N TRP A 209 15.91 -5.83 16.60
CA TRP A 209 16.73 -5.73 15.38
C TRP A 209 15.89 -5.92 14.11
N ARG A 210 14.80 -6.69 14.18
CA ARG A 210 13.81 -6.74 13.09
C ARG A 210 13.20 -5.36 12.85
N MET A 211 12.84 -4.60 13.90
CA MET A 211 12.27 -3.26 13.70
C MET A 211 13.29 -2.30 13.05
N VAL A 212 14.55 -2.33 13.48
CA VAL A 212 15.62 -1.54 12.85
C VAL A 212 15.82 -1.93 11.38
N ALA A 213 15.90 -3.23 11.10
CA ALA A 213 16.03 -3.74 9.74
C ALA A 213 14.83 -3.34 8.86
N GLY A 214 13.62 -3.37 9.42
CA GLY A 214 12.40 -2.92 8.77
C GLY A 214 12.41 -1.43 8.43
N ILE A 215 12.83 -0.60 9.37
CA ILE A 215 13.01 0.85 9.15
C ILE A 215 13.96 1.09 7.98
N LEU A 216 15.13 0.43 7.98
CA LEU A 216 16.11 0.56 6.90
C LEU A 216 15.58 0.03 5.57
N TYR A 217 14.89 -1.12 5.58
CA TYR A 217 14.29 -1.74 4.41
C TYR A 217 13.28 -0.80 3.75
N PHE A 218 12.29 -0.31 4.51
CA PHE A 218 11.24 0.54 3.95
C PHE A 218 11.74 1.94 3.58
N SER A 219 12.73 2.47 4.30
CA SER A 219 13.38 3.73 3.93
C SER A 219 14.16 3.60 2.62
N THR A 220 14.91 2.51 2.47
CA THR A 220 15.68 2.23 1.24
C THR A 220 14.76 1.96 0.06
N ALA A 221 13.72 1.14 0.25
CA ALA A 221 12.70 0.90 -0.76
C ALA A 221 12.02 2.21 -1.15
N GLY A 222 11.59 3.02 -0.18
CA GLY A 222 11.01 4.34 -0.42
C GLY A 222 11.92 5.24 -1.25
N LEU A 223 13.22 5.30 -0.91
CA LEU A 223 14.20 6.08 -1.68
C LEU A 223 14.34 5.57 -3.12
N ILE A 224 14.39 4.25 -3.33
CA ILE A 224 14.46 3.65 -4.67
C ILE A 224 13.21 4.03 -5.48
N PHE A 225 12.02 3.90 -4.91
CA PHE A 225 10.76 4.23 -5.61
C PHE A 225 10.60 5.74 -5.85
N TYR A 226 11.12 6.58 -4.95
CA TYR A 226 11.25 8.01 -5.19
C TYR A 226 12.17 8.31 -6.38
N GLN A 227 13.33 7.66 -6.48
CA GLN A 227 14.22 7.83 -7.64
C GLN A 227 13.58 7.32 -8.94
N ILE A 228 12.86 6.20 -8.88
CA ILE A 228 12.09 5.66 -10.02
C ILE A 228 11.04 6.69 -10.49
N ARG A 229 10.35 7.36 -9.56
CA ARG A 229 9.40 8.43 -9.86
C ARG A 229 10.07 9.61 -10.57
N GLU A 230 11.20 10.09 -10.04
CA GLU A 230 11.95 11.21 -10.65
C GLU A 230 12.45 10.84 -12.06
N LYS A 231 12.89 9.59 -12.23
CA LYS A 231 13.35 9.05 -13.52
C LYS A 231 12.24 8.37 -14.33
N ARG A 232 10.96 8.68 -14.08
CA ARG A 232 9.83 7.94 -14.68
C ARG A 232 9.91 7.81 -16.20
N LYS A 233 10.24 8.88 -16.93
CA LYS A 233 10.34 8.86 -18.40
C LYS A 233 11.42 7.88 -18.88
N TRP A 234 12.53 7.80 -18.16
CA TRP A 234 13.60 6.85 -18.46
C TRP A 234 13.15 5.41 -18.20
N VAL A 235 12.47 5.16 -17.08
CA VAL A 235 11.92 3.84 -16.74
C VAL A 235 10.84 3.40 -17.73
N GLU A 236 9.95 4.31 -18.13
CA GLU A 236 8.96 4.06 -19.19
C GLU A 236 9.65 3.65 -20.50
N ASN A 237 10.66 4.39 -20.93
CA ASN A 237 11.42 4.06 -22.15
C ASN A 237 12.15 2.72 -22.04
N LEU A 238 12.62 2.35 -20.84
CA LEU A 238 13.23 1.04 -20.59
C LEU A 238 12.18 -0.07 -20.70
N LEU A 239 11.03 0.08 -20.03
CA LEU A 239 9.92 -0.88 -20.08
C LEU A 239 9.45 -1.09 -21.52
N TRP A 240 9.24 -0.02 -22.29
CA TRP A 240 8.85 -0.13 -23.69
C TRP A 240 9.90 -0.84 -24.55
N ARG A 241 11.20 -0.59 -24.32
CA ARG A 241 12.27 -1.31 -25.01
C ARG A 241 12.25 -2.80 -24.70
N VAL A 242 12.01 -3.18 -23.44
CA VAL A 242 11.93 -4.59 -23.03
C VAL A 242 10.70 -5.24 -23.64
N LEU A 243 9.50 -4.64 -23.51
CA LEU A 243 8.26 -5.20 -24.05
C LEU A 243 8.30 -5.37 -25.57
N ARG A 244 8.93 -4.44 -26.30
CA ARG A 244 9.12 -4.56 -27.76
C ARG A 244 9.93 -5.79 -28.17
N ARG A 245 10.75 -6.37 -27.28
CA ARG A 245 11.47 -7.63 -27.53
C ARG A 245 10.58 -8.86 -27.39
N PHE A 246 9.50 -8.77 -26.61
CA PHE A 246 8.57 -9.87 -26.34
C PHE A 246 7.26 -9.77 -27.13
N LEU A 247 6.98 -8.63 -27.79
CA LEU A 247 5.83 -8.48 -28.69
C LEU A 247 6.10 -9.19 -30.04
N PRO A 248 5.17 -10.00 -30.55
CA PRO A 248 5.27 -10.63 -31.87
C PRO A 248 5.51 -9.60 -32.99
N GLN A 249 6.31 -9.98 -34.00
CA GLN A 249 6.66 -9.12 -35.14
C GLN A 249 5.44 -8.48 -35.85
N SER A 250 4.25 -9.11 -35.80
CA SER A 250 3.03 -8.59 -36.45
C SER A 250 2.53 -7.26 -35.86
N SER A 251 2.87 -6.94 -34.60
CA SER A 251 2.51 -5.66 -33.97
C SER A 251 3.43 -4.50 -34.38
N ARG A 252 4.59 -4.78 -35.00
CA ARG A 252 5.58 -3.76 -35.41
C ARG A 252 5.16 -3.03 -36.69
N ASN A 253 4.32 -3.63 -37.54
CA ASN A 253 3.90 -3.05 -38.82
C ASN A 253 2.73 -2.05 -38.70
N LEU A 254 1.99 -2.07 -37.59
CA LEU A 254 0.87 -1.13 -37.34
C LEU A 254 1.34 0.30 -37.02
N GLU A 255 2.59 0.51 -36.57
CA GLU A 255 3.16 1.86 -36.41
C GLU A 255 3.71 2.43 -37.73
N ALA A 256 4.10 1.58 -38.70
CA ALA A 256 4.57 2.03 -40.02
C ALA A 256 3.42 2.59 -40.89
N GLY A 257 2.25 1.93 -40.86
CA GLY A 257 1.06 2.38 -41.61
C GLY A 257 0.41 3.67 -41.10
N ARG A 258 0.73 4.15 -39.89
CA ARG A 258 0.23 5.44 -39.38
C ARG A 258 1.06 6.65 -39.80
N ARG A 259 2.26 6.45 -40.37
CA ARG A 259 3.10 7.56 -40.86
C ARG A 259 2.81 7.95 -42.31
N GLU A 260 2.11 7.12 -43.08
CA GLU A 260 1.80 7.37 -44.50
C GLU A 260 0.45 8.06 -44.76
N HIS A 261 -0.31 8.38 -43.72
CA HIS A 261 -1.54 9.18 -43.84
C HIS A 261 -1.41 10.51 -43.11
N ARG A 262 -0.54 11.38 -43.66
CA ARG A 262 -0.79 12.83 -43.60
C ARG A 262 -1.28 13.25 -45.00
N PRO A 263 -2.52 13.75 -45.14
CA PRO A 263 -2.91 14.43 -46.37
C PRO A 263 -2.04 15.67 -46.55
N ARG A 264 -1.66 15.94 -47.80
CA ARG A 264 -0.94 17.14 -48.22
C ARG A 264 -1.80 18.39 -48.05
#